data_AF-A0A1V1SRL8-F1
#
_entry.id   AF-A0A1V1SRL8-F1
#
_cell.length_a   1.000
_cell.length_b   1.000
_cell.length_c   1.000
_cell.angle_alpha   90.00
_cell.angle_beta   90.00
_cell.angle_gamma   90.00
#
_symmetry.space_group_name_H-M   'P 1'
#
loop_
_entity.id
_entity.type
_entity.pdbx_description
1 polymer ?
#
loop_
_entity_poly.entity_id
_entity_poly.type
_entity_poly.pdbx_seq_one_letter_code
_entity_poly.pdbx_strand_id
1 'polypeptide(L)'
;MSKYSEACCRYDSACTGGYESKGQYVDVRGIKTYVTGPPDANKAILAAYDLFGFFPQIFQGADMLATRDTGQLYQVFMVGFFYDKPAKMEWYPLVNDEQKAVVGE
;
A
#
# COMPACT_ATOMS: atom_id res chain seq x y z
N MET A 1 24.29 6.31 22.84
CA MET A 1 23.70 5.39 21.85
C MET A 1 22.41 6.01 21.36
N SER A 2 22.17 6.03 20.04
CA SER A 2 20.90 6.51 19.47
C SER A 2 19.73 5.73 20.08
N LYS A 3 18.63 6.41 20.41
CA LYS A 3 17.41 5.78 20.93
C LYS A 3 16.61 5.05 19.84
N TYR A 4 17.02 5.22 18.58
CA TYR A 4 16.36 4.70 17.38
C TYR A 4 17.20 3.62 16.71
N SER A 5 16.55 2.74 15.95
CA SER A 5 17.26 1.71 15.18
C SER A 5 18.15 2.33 14.11
N GLU A 6 19.19 1.58 13.69
CA GLU A 6 20.07 2.00 12.59
C GLU A 6 19.29 2.31 11.31
N ALA A 7 18.24 1.54 11.03
CA ALA A 7 17.34 1.78 9.90
C ALA A 7 16.66 3.16 9.97
N CYS A 8 16.17 3.57 11.14
CA CYS A 8 15.56 4.90 11.32
C CYS A 8 16.57 6.06 11.15
N CYS A 9 17.86 5.81 11.39
CA CYS A 9 18.90 6.81 11.18
C CYS A 9 19.38 6.89 9.73
N ARG A 10 19.23 5.81 8.95
CA ARG A 10 19.79 5.67 7.61
C ARG A 10 18.81 6.00 6.49
N TYR A 11 17.52 5.76 6.69
CA TYR A 11 16.51 5.92 5.65
C TYR A 11 15.58 7.09 5.96
N ASP A 12 15.29 7.89 4.95
CA ASP A 12 14.30 8.98 5.07
C ASP A 12 12.94 8.41 5.47
N SER A 13 12.26 9.10 6.37
CA SER A 13 10.87 8.77 6.70
C SER A 13 9.95 8.95 5.49
N ALA A 14 8.78 8.32 5.55
CA ALA A 14 7.71 8.61 4.60
C ALA A 14 7.37 10.11 4.66
N CYS A 15 7.26 10.76 3.50
CA CYS A 15 6.90 12.19 3.43
C CYS A 15 5.47 12.39 3.93
N THR A 16 5.27 13.36 4.81
CA THR A 16 3.93 13.78 5.24
C THR A 16 3.39 14.83 4.27
N GLY A 17 2.31 14.53 3.55
CA GLY A 17 1.67 15.47 2.60
C GLY A 17 1.12 14.79 1.35
N GLY A 18 1.01 15.55 0.26
CA GLY A 18 0.67 15.01 -1.06
C GLY A 18 1.82 14.18 -1.62
N TYR A 19 1.55 12.93 -1.97
CA TYR A 19 2.51 12.02 -2.59
C TYR A 19 2.05 11.67 -4.00
N GLU A 20 2.96 11.77 -4.96
CA GLU A 20 2.74 11.31 -6.32
C GLU A 20 3.31 9.89 -6.48
N SER A 21 2.43 8.94 -6.77
CA SER A 21 2.78 7.54 -6.98
C SER A 21 3.67 7.37 -8.21
N LYS A 22 4.72 6.54 -8.12
CA LYS A 22 5.71 6.32 -9.18
C LYS A 22 5.41 5.11 -10.06
N GLY A 23 4.59 4.20 -9.58
CA GLY A 23 4.15 3.02 -10.28
C GLY A 23 3.03 3.32 -11.27
N GLN A 24 2.38 2.26 -11.73
CA GLN A 24 1.33 2.32 -12.74
C GLN A 24 0.23 1.30 -12.44
N TYR A 25 -0.98 1.59 -12.92
CA TYR A 25 -2.04 0.60 -12.92
C TYR A 25 -1.93 -0.31 -14.13
N VAL A 26 -2.00 -1.60 -13.89
CA VAL A 26 -2.08 -2.64 -14.92
C VAL A 26 -3.33 -3.49 -14.68
N ASP A 27 -3.89 -4.01 -15.76
CA ASP A 27 -4.94 -5.02 -15.68
C ASP A 27 -4.29 -6.40 -15.52
N VAL A 28 -4.63 -7.09 -14.43
CA VAL A 28 -4.24 -8.48 -14.22
C VAL A 28 -5.49 -9.32 -14.20
N ARG A 29 -5.84 -9.88 -15.37
CA ARG A 29 -7.04 -10.74 -15.55
C ARG A 29 -8.34 -10.06 -15.11
N GLY A 30 -8.52 -8.79 -15.46
CA GLY A 30 -9.70 -7.99 -15.10
C GLY A 30 -9.62 -7.36 -13.71
N ILE A 31 -8.50 -7.53 -12.98
CA ILE A 31 -8.28 -6.89 -11.69
C ILE A 31 -7.29 -5.73 -11.85
N LYS A 32 -7.77 -4.52 -11.61
CA LYS A 32 -6.95 -3.32 -11.58
C LYS A 32 -5.93 -3.43 -10.44
N THR A 33 -4.66 -3.46 -10.81
CA THR A 33 -3.54 -3.71 -9.89
C THR A 33 -2.54 -2.58 -10.04
N TYR A 34 -2.18 -1.91 -8.95
CA TYR A 34 -1.06 -0.97 -8.97
C TYR A 34 0.25 -1.74 -8.86
N VAL A 35 1.19 -1.46 -9.76
CA VAL A 35 2.48 -2.13 -9.85
C VAL A 35 3.58 -1.09 -9.83
N THR A 36 4.58 -1.33 -9.00
CA THR A 36 5.75 -0.45 -8.87
C THR A 36 7.02 -1.27 -8.70
N GLY A 37 8.15 -0.65 -9.01
CA GLY A 37 9.44 -1.31 -9.07
C GLY A 37 9.82 -1.83 -10.45
N PRO A 38 11.06 -2.31 -10.58
CA PRO A 38 11.61 -2.74 -11.86
C PRO A 38 11.00 -4.08 -12.30
N PRO A 39 10.63 -4.22 -13.60
CA PRO A 39 9.93 -5.41 -14.10
C PRO A 39 10.81 -6.66 -14.21
N ASP A 40 12.13 -6.51 -14.11
CA ASP A 40 13.13 -7.58 -14.09
C ASP A 40 13.54 -8.00 -12.67
N ALA A 41 12.86 -7.49 -11.63
CA ALA A 41 13.08 -7.95 -10.26
C ALA A 41 12.79 -9.45 -10.14
N ASN A 42 13.68 -10.17 -9.45
CA ASN A 42 13.53 -11.61 -9.22
C ASN A 42 12.71 -11.96 -7.96
N LYS A 43 12.25 -10.95 -7.21
CA LYS A 43 11.37 -11.10 -6.05
C LYS A 43 10.16 -10.19 -6.21
N ALA A 44 9.01 -10.72 -5.83
CA ALA A 44 7.75 -10.00 -5.82
C ALA A 44 7.25 -9.80 -4.39
N ILE A 45 6.60 -8.67 -4.15
CA ILE A 45 5.84 -8.40 -2.92
C ILE A 45 4.38 -8.20 -3.31
N LEU A 46 3.49 -8.99 -2.72
CA LEU A 46 2.05 -8.74 -2.76
C LEU A 46 1.68 -7.86 -1.56
N ALA A 47 1.33 -6.61 -1.81
CA ALA A 47 0.98 -5.64 -0.78
C ALA A 47 -0.53 -5.65 -0.54
N ALA A 48 -0.93 -6.17 0.63
CA ALA A 48 -2.29 -6.06 1.11
C ALA A 48 -2.54 -4.72 1.80
N TYR A 49 -3.80 -4.29 1.79
CA TYR A 49 -4.19 -2.97 2.24
C TYR A 49 -5.53 -2.99 2.95
N ASP A 50 -5.82 -1.87 3.59
CA ASP A 50 -6.99 -1.68 4.40
C ASP A 50 -8.28 -1.73 3.59
N LEU A 51 -9.39 -2.13 4.23
CA LEU A 51 -10.71 -2.24 3.63
C LEU A 51 -11.20 -0.90 3.02
N PHE A 52 -10.68 0.24 3.49
CA PHE A 52 -11.01 1.57 2.97
C PHE A 52 -10.33 1.92 1.63
N GLY A 53 -9.53 1.01 1.06
CA GLY A 53 -8.92 1.23 -0.24
C GLY A 53 -7.54 1.90 -0.16
N PHE A 54 -7.15 2.54 -1.25
CA PHE A 54 -5.84 3.14 -1.38
C PHE A 54 -5.80 4.59 -0.93
N PHE A 55 -4.76 4.92 -0.15
CA PHE A 55 -4.40 6.28 0.22
C PHE A 55 -2.95 6.59 -0.19
N PRO A 56 -2.54 7.87 -0.27
CA PRO A 56 -1.20 8.24 -0.70
C PRO A 56 -0.06 7.52 0.04
N GLN A 57 -0.24 7.20 1.32
CA GLN A 57 0.82 6.61 2.16
C GLN A 57 1.14 5.18 1.75
N ILE A 58 0.15 4.40 1.29
CA ILE A 58 0.40 3.02 0.88
C ILE A 58 1.12 2.96 -0.47
N PHE A 59 0.82 3.87 -1.40
CA PHE A 59 1.60 4.00 -2.63
C PHE A 59 3.05 4.35 -2.33
N GLN A 60 3.27 5.30 -1.42
CA GLN A 60 4.61 5.67 -0.99
C GLN A 60 5.36 4.50 -0.37
N GLY A 61 4.72 3.75 0.52
CA GLY A 61 5.29 2.56 1.13
C GLY A 61 5.67 1.50 0.08
N ALA A 62 4.79 1.25 -0.89
CA ALA A 62 5.05 0.30 -1.97
C ALA A 62 6.24 0.74 -2.85
N ASP A 63 6.29 2.01 -3.24
CA ASP A 63 7.37 2.55 -4.07
C ASP A 63 8.72 2.52 -3.31
N MET A 64 8.69 2.73 -1.99
CA MET A 64 9.84 2.59 -1.11
C MET A 64 10.33 1.14 -1.00
N LEU A 65 9.41 0.18 -0.81
CA LEU A 65 9.76 -1.25 -0.76
C LEU A 65 10.37 -1.74 -2.08
N ALA A 66 9.88 -1.23 -3.20
CA ALA A 66 10.38 -1.60 -4.52
C ALA A 66 11.83 -1.17 -4.79
N THR A 67 12.29 -0.06 -4.18
CA THR A 67 13.50 0.65 -4.65
C THR A 67 14.54 0.96 -3.59
N ARG A 68 14.22 0.91 -2.29
CA ARG A 68 15.15 1.37 -1.24
C ARG A 68 16.25 0.37 -0.88
N ASP A 69 16.03 -0.92 -1.11
CA ASP A 69 17.07 -1.93 -0.90
C ASP A 69 18.00 -1.97 -2.12
N THR A 70 19.24 -1.54 -1.92
CA THR A 70 20.26 -1.49 -2.97
C THR A 70 20.80 -2.88 -3.35
N GLY A 71 20.61 -3.89 -2.49
CA GLY A 71 21.06 -5.27 -2.72
C GLY A 71 20.00 -6.17 -3.32
N GLN A 72 18.73 -5.77 -3.24
CA GLN A 72 17.60 -6.56 -3.71
C GLN A 72 16.49 -5.65 -4.23
N LEU A 73 16.17 -5.78 -5.51
CA LEU A 73 15.03 -5.10 -6.11
C LEU A 73 13.77 -5.95 -5.94
N TYR A 74 12.62 -5.30 -5.77
CA TYR A 74 11.33 -5.96 -5.66
C TYR A 74 10.35 -5.36 -6.66
N GLN A 75 9.55 -6.21 -7.29
CA GLN A 75 8.34 -5.77 -7.98
C GLN A 75 7.17 -5.88 -7.01
N VAL A 76 6.54 -4.76 -6.70
CA VAL A 76 5.46 -4.69 -5.72
C VAL A 76 4.12 -4.62 -6.44
N PHE A 77 3.19 -5.46 -6.03
CA PHE A 77 1.84 -5.59 -6.59
C PHE A 77 0.82 -5.27 -5.51
N MET A 78 0.00 -4.24 -5.75
CA MET A 78 -1.14 -3.86 -4.92
C MET A 78 -2.41 -4.20 -5.70
N VAL A 79 -2.93 -5.40 -5.47
CA VAL A 79 -4.05 -5.99 -6.21
C VAL A 79 -5.36 -5.41 -5.70
N GLY A 80 -6.20 -4.85 -6.57
CA GLY A 80 -7.50 -4.29 -6.23
C GLY A 80 -8.51 -5.31 -5.64
N PHE A 81 -8.31 -5.78 -4.41
CA PHE A 81 -9.09 -6.83 -3.75
C PHE A 81 -10.59 -6.51 -3.66
N PHE A 82 -10.92 -5.22 -3.63
CA PHE A 82 -12.30 -4.74 -3.52
C PHE A 82 -12.90 -4.28 -4.86
N TYR A 83 -12.23 -4.51 -6.00
CA TYR A 83 -12.76 -4.19 -7.35
C TYR A 83 -13.34 -2.77 -7.48
N ASP A 84 -12.59 -1.75 -7.04
CA ASP A 84 -13.00 -0.34 -6.97
C ASP A 84 -14.24 -0.06 -6.09
N LYS A 85 -14.58 -0.98 -5.17
CA LYS A 85 -15.65 -0.83 -4.17
C LYS A 85 -15.11 -0.95 -2.74
N PRO A 86 -14.16 -0.08 -2.33
CA PRO A 86 -13.73 -0.05 -0.94
C PRO A 86 -14.88 0.34 -0.02
N ALA A 87 -14.76 0.05 1.27
CA ALA A 87 -15.73 0.59 2.21
C ALA A 87 -15.60 2.11 2.33
N LYS A 88 -16.66 2.72 2.83
CA LYS A 88 -16.72 4.14 3.09
C LYS A 88 -16.13 4.44 4.47
N MET A 89 -15.31 5.48 4.58
CA MET A 89 -14.72 5.91 5.86
C MET A 89 -15.79 6.24 6.89
N GLU A 90 -16.95 6.74 6.45
CA GLU A 90 -18.09 7.11 7.29
C GLU A 90 -18.78 5.90 7.95
N TRP A 91 -18.44 4.67 7.54
CA TRP A 91 -18.89 3.47 8.24
C TRP A 91 -18.18 3.29 9.59
N TYR A 92 -17.13 4.06 9.88
CA TYR A 92 -16.38 4.01 11.13
C TYR A 92 -16.30 5.39 11.82
N PRO A 93 -16.47 5.48 13.16
CA PRO A 93 -16.73 4.39 14.09
C PRO A 93 -18.14 3.83 13.96
N LEU A 94 -18.29 2.54 14.26
CA LEU A 94 -19.57 1.83 14.26
C LEU A 94 -20.43 2.38 15.41
N VAL A 95 -21.41 3.22 15.10
CA VAL A 95 -22.28 3.88 16.10
C VAL A 95 -23.66 3.23 16.22
N ASN A 96 -24.11 2.46 15.22
CA ASN A 96 -25.39 1.75 15.26
C ASN A 96 -25.28 0.28 14.81
N ASP A 97 -26.32 -0.51 15.07
CA ASP A 97 -26.32 -1.95 14.79
C ASP A 97 -26.36 -2.27 13.29
N GLU A 98 -26.90 -1.38 12.46
CA GLU A 98 -26.86 -1.49 11.00
C GLU A 98 -25.43 -1.40 10.46
N GLN A 99 -24.59 -0.54 11.04
CA GLN A 99 -23.18 -0.39 10.66
C GLN A 99 -22.35 -1.60 11.09
N LYS A 100 -22.62 -2.19 12.28
CA LYS A 100 -21.92 -3.39 12.76
C LYS A 100 -22.12 -4.60 11.85
N ALA A 101 -23.30 -4.74 11.25
CA ALA A 101 -23.60 -5.82 10.32
C ALA A 101 -22.77 -5.79 9.02
N VAL A 102 -22.19 -4.64 8.66
CA VAL A 102 -21.44 -4.44 7.40
C VAL A 102 -19.99 -4.92 7.49
N VAL A 103 -19.38 -4.88 8.67
CA VAL A 103 -17.96 -5.23 8.88
C VAL A 103 -17.71 -6.71 9.19
N GLY A 104 -18.78 -7.50 9.39
CA GLY A 104 -18.69 -8.90 9.82
C GLY A 104 -18.35 -9.00 11.30
N GLU A 105 -19.02 -9.93 12.01
CA GLU A 105 -18.68 -10.29 13.40
C GLU A 105 -17.33 -11.00 13.52
#